data_AF-A0A4R9J6S3-F1
#
_entry.id   AF-A0A4R9J6S3-F1
#
_cell.length_a   1.000
_cell.length_b   1.000
_cell.length_c   1.000
_cell.angle_alpha   90.00
_cell.angle_beta   90.00
_cell.angle_gamma   90.00
#
_symmetry.space_group_name_H-M   'P 1'
#
loop_
_entity.id
_entity.type
_entity.pdbx_description
1 polymer ?
#
loop_
_entity_poly.entity_id
_entity_poly.type
_entity_poly.pdbx_seq_one_letter_code
_entity_poly.pdbx_strand_id
1 'polypeptide(L)'
;MNRTYYFLFYFLLIGCDSYTVKVATNESTIHQYYGNIFGKSKTKELGHIYPGFPILVRSEKLPEGNDVDRLFGDMFGYQVFAFATDLRSYEPEMQFYYLSYSSDIKREHPVYFFPLKMIFFDEKALLYGKGQIRKKIDVKYKGKKMKEIPADEREYPFEHYWICNYISTKDSMTFSSCLAGDRRNQEAADPRTSFYYPFVPIVEDLSKDDEFSIQCNKMINSEKIVCDVNEKAMYGLPLSKSEWWRNWP
;
A
#
# COMPACT_ATOMS: atom_id res chain seq x y z
N MET A 1 -1.00 -37.27 -44.98
CA MET A 1 -1.03 -37.51 -43.52
C MET A 1 -0.50 -36.25 -42.83
N ASN A 2 -1.40 -35.32 -42.49
CA ASN A 2 -1.06 -34.06 -41.84
C ASN A 2 -1.67 -34.04 -40.43
N ARG A 3 -0.86 -34.45 -39.44
CA ARG A 3 -1.04 -34.15 -38.02
C ARG A 3 0.39 -34.06 -37.51
N THR A 4 0.90 -32.90 -37.12
CA THR A 4 0.77 -32.40 -35.74
C THR A 4 1.46 -31.04 -35.67
N TYR A 5 0.72 -29.94 -35.67
CA TYR A 5 1.23 -28.60 -35.36
C TYR A 5 0.24 -27.78 -34.51
N TYR A 6 -0.59 -28.45 -33.70
CA TYR A 6 -1.58 -27.78 -32.84
C TYR A 6 -1.19 -27.74 -31.35
N PHE A 7 0.00 -28.22 -30.97
CA PHE A 7 0.38 -28.35 -29.57
C PHE A 7 1.27 -27.22 -29.02
N LEU A 8 1.66 -26.25 -29.85
CA LEU A 8 2.60 -25.18 -29.45
C LEU A 8 1.98 -23.80 -29.23
N PHE A 9 0.65 -23.64 -29.42
CA PHE A 9 -0.04 -22.38 -29.15
C PHE A 9 -0.75 -22.32 -27.78
N TYR A 10 -0.75 -23.41 -27.01
CA TYR A 10 -1.40 -23.44 -25.68
C TYR A 10 -0.47 -23.08 -24.51
N PHE A 11 0.83 -22.90 -24.75
CA PHE A 11 1.81 -22.52 -23.71
C PHE A 11 2.16 -21.02 -23.68
N LEU A 12 1.47 -20.19 -24.47
CA LEU A 12 1.64 -18.73 -24.53
C LEU A 12 0.44 -17.94 -24.01
N LEU A 13 -0.41 -18.57 -23.19
CA LEU A 13 -1.27 -17.87 -22.24
C LEU A 13 -0.61 -17.92 -20.86
N ILE A 14 0.62 -17.40 -20.77
CA ILE A 14 1.14 -16.95 -19.48
C ILE A 14 0.14 -15.89 -19.02
N GLY A 15 -0.62 -16.23 -18.00
CA GLY A 15 -1.77 -15.47 -17.53
C GLY A 15 -1.44 -13.99 -17.49
N CYS A 16 -2.23 -13.21 -18.21
CA CYS A 16 -2.35 -11.80 -17.90
C CYS A 16 -2.93 -11.79 -16.49
N ASP A 17 -2.07 -11.67 -15.47
CA ASP A 17 -2.50 -11.64 -14.07
C ASP A 17 -3.39 -10.42 -13.89
N SER A 18 -4.71 -10.62 -14.04
CA SER A 18 -5.69 -9.57 -13.91
C SER A 18 -5.88 -9.30 -12.42
N TYR A 19 -5.14 -8.34 -11.90
CA TYR A 19 -5.40 -7.79 -10.59
C TYR A 19 -6.67 -6.95 -10.65
N THR A 20 -7.46 -7.04 -9.59
CA THR A 20 -8.67 -6.25 -9.40
C THR A 20 -8.54 -5.43 -8.13
N VAL A 21 -9.21 -4.29 -8.09
CA VAL A 21 -9.36 -3.53 -6.85
C VAL A 21 -10.57 -4.08 -6.10
N LYS A 22 -10.37 -4.50 -4.86
CA LYS A 22 -11.45 -4.78 -3.92
C LYS A 22 -11.30 -3.87 -2.71
N VAL A 23 -12.37 -3.71 -1.92
CA VAL A 23 -12.37 -2.79 -0.78
C VAL A 23 -12.54 -3.55 0.52
N ALA A 24 -11.76 -3.16 1.53
CA ALA A 24 -11.86 -3.71 2.87
C ALA A 24 -13.23 -3.40 3.51
N THR A 25 -13.80 -4.40 4.17
CA THR A 25 -14.96 -4.27 5.07
C THR A 25 -14.50 -4.15 6.52
N ASN A 26 -15.44 -4.07 7.46
CA ASN A 26 -15.12 -4.04 8.89
C ASN A 26 -14.53 -5.35 9.41
N GLU A 27 -14.80 -6.47 8.72
CA GLU A 27 -14.33 -7.81 9.10
C GLU A 27 -13.06 -8.22 8.33
N SER A 28 -12.57 -7.37 7.43
CA SER A 28 -11.41 -7.69 6.59
C SER A 28 -10.15 -7.86 7.43
N THR A 29 -9.53 -9.03 7.30
CA THR A 29 -8.27 -9.37 7.96
C THR A 29 -7.19 -9.70 6.95
N ILE A 30 -5.94 -9.40 7.30
CA ILE A 30 -4.76 -9.76 6.51
C ILE A 30 -4.05 -10.95 7.13
N HIS A 31 -3.65 -11.89 6.28
CA HIS A 31 -3.03 -13.16 6.66
C HIS A 31 -1.75 -13.39 5.87
N GLN A 32 -0.80 -14.07 6.50
CA GLN A 32 0.35 -14.67 5.81
C GLN A 32 0.08 -16.16 5.62
N TYR A 33 0.12 -16.62 4.37
CA TYR A 33 0.26 -18.04 4.05
C TYR A 33 1.75 -18.41 4.09
N TYR A 34 2.10 -19.45 4.84
CA TYR A 34 3.47 -19.98 4.95
C TYR A 34 3.65 -21.34 4.24
N GLY A 35 2.59 -21.91 3.67
CA GLY A 35 2.65 -23.24 3.05
C GLY A 35 3.11 -24.33 4.03
N ASN A 36 4.04 -25.17 3.59
CA ASN A 36 4.57 -26.30 4.37
C ASN A 36 5.93 -25.99 5.02
N ILE A 37 6.12 -24.77 5.54
CA ILE A 37 7.34 -24.43 6.28
C ILE A 37 7.28 -25.04 7.69
N PHE A 38 8.17 -25.99 8.00
CA PHE A 38 8.26 -26.64 9.31
C PHE A 38 8.42 -25.61 10.44
N GLY A 39 7.61 -25.75 11.49
CA GLY A 39 7.67 -24.92 12.70
C GLY A 39 6.83 -23.63 12.66
N LYS A 40 6.07 -23.35 11.60
CA LYS A 40 5.08 -22.26 11.54
C LYS A 40 3.67 -22.78 11.31
N SER A 41 2.67 -22.03 11.79
CA SER A 41 1.29 -22.23 11.37
C SER A 41 1.16 -22.02 9.86
N LYS A 42 0.36 -22.85 9.18
CA LYS A 42 0.16 -22.80 7.73
C LYS A 42 -0.37 -21.43 7.27
N THR A 43 -1.22 -20.83 8.08
CA THR A 43 -1.67 -19.45 7.98
C THR A 43 -1.46 -18.73 9.30
N LYS A 44 -1.18 -17.43 9.24
CA LYS A 44 -1.09 -16.56 10.42
C LYS A 44 -1.81 -15.25 10.14
N GLU A 45 -2.78 -14.93 10.99
CA GLU A 45 -3.42 -13.61 10.98
C GLU A 45 -2.41 -12.54 11.44
N LEU A 46 -2.43 -11.42 10.75
CA LEU A 46 -1.52 -10.31 10.99
C LEU A 46 -2.26 -9.11 11.60
N GLY A 47 -3.55 -8.93 11.29
CA GLY A 47 -4.40 -7.90 11.89
C GLY A 47 -5.59 -7.54 10.99
N HIS A 48 -6.34 -6.53 11.42
CA HIS A 48 -7.52 -6.04 10.72
C HIS A 48 -7.14 -4.93 9.75
N ILE A 49 -7.67 -5.00 8.53
CA ILE A 49 -7.41 -4.00 7.49
C ILE A 49 -8.30 -2.78 7.72
N TYR A 50 -7.76 -1.57 7.51
CA TYR A 50 -8.54 -0.35 7.64
C TYR A 50 -9.79 -0.36 6.72
N PRO A 51 -11.01 -0.25 7.29
CA PRO A 51 -12.24 -0.38 6.49
C PRO A 51 -12.39 0.69 5.41
N GLY A 52 -12.86 0.26 4.24
CA GLY A 52 -12.99 1.12 3.07
C GLY A 52 -11.70 1.34 2.28
N PHE A 53 -10.56 0.78 2.72
CA PHE A 53 -9.31 0.89 1.97
C PHE A 53 -9.35 0.03 0.68
N PRO A 54 -8.99 0.60 -0.49
CA PRO A 54 -8.83 -0.17 -1.72
C PRO A 54 -7.56 -1.03 -1.68
N ILE A 55 -7.70 -2.30 -2.07
CA ILE A 55 -6.60 -3.27 -2.10
C ILE A 55 -6.54 -3.89 -3.48
N LEU A 56 -5.32 -3.95 -4.03
CA LEU A 56 -5.05 -4.67 -5.26
C LEU A 56 -4.85 -6.15 -4.97
N VAL A 57 -5.76 -6.95 -5.52
CA VAL A 57 -5.79 -8.39 -5.25
C VAL A 57 -6.00 -9.23 -6.50
N ARG A 58 -5.52 -10.47 -6.43
CA ARG A 58 -5.86 -11.57 -7.34
C ARG A 58 -6.58 -12.64 -6.52
N SER A 59 -7.81 -12.97 -6.90
CA SER A 59 -8.55 -14.05 -6.25
C SER A 59 -7.92 -15.39 -6.63
N GLU A 60 -7.58 -16.19 -5.62
CA GLU A 60 -6.93 -17.49 -5.75
C GLU A 60 -7.58 -18.49 -4.80
N LYS A 61 -7.38 -19.78 -5.07
CA LYS A 61 -7.81 -20.85 -4.19
C LYS A 61 -6.59 -21.45 -3.49
N LEU A 62 -6.60 -21.44 -2.16
CA LEU A 62 -5.59 -22.13 -1.36
C LEU A 62 -5.63 -23.65 -1.63
N PRO A 63 -4.52 -24.40 -1.41
CA PRO A 63 -4.51 -25.86 -1.54
C PRO A 63 -5.59 -26.59 -0.72
N GLU A 64 -6.08 -25.98 0.36
CA GLU A 64 -7.15 -26.48 1.22
C GLU A 64 -8.55 -26.23 0.64
N GLY A 65 -8.67 -25.49 -0.45
CA GLY A 65 -9.93 -25.17 -1.12
C GLY A 65 -10.59 -23.88 -0.68
N ASN A 66 -10.00 -23.11 0.23
CA ASN A 66 -10.52 -21.79 0.60
C ASN A 66 -10.17 -20.75 -0.47
N ASP A 67 -11.16 -19.98 -0.92
CA ASP A 67 -10.93 -18.85 -1.80
C ASP A 67 -10.39 -17.67 -0.98
N VAL A 68 -9.35 -17.02 -1.49
CA VAL A 68 -8.65 -15.92 -0.84
C VAL A 68 -8.31 -14.82 -1.85
N ASP A 69 -8.12 -13.60 -1.36
CA ASP A 69 -7.69 -12.48 -2.17
C ASP A 69 -6.21 -12.18 -1.92
N ARG A 70 -5.34 -12.71 -2.78
CA ARG A 70 -3.89 -12.53 -2.69
C ARG A 70 -3.50 -11.09 -3.04
N LEU A 71 -2.61 -10.49 -2.25
CA LEU A 71 -2.15 -9.12 -2.48
C LEU A 71 -1.14 -9.02 -3.65
N PHE A 72 -1.17 -7.90 -4.37
CA PHE A 72 -0.22 -7.58 -5.46
C PHE A 72 1.18 -7.24 -4.95
N GLY A 73 2.23 -7.95 -5.37
CA GLY A 73 3.63 -7.57 -5.10
C GLY A 73 4.39 -8.45 -4.09
N ASP A 74 3.87 -9.64 -3.77
CA ASP A 74 4.57 -10.60 -2.91
C ASP A 74 5.84 -11.18 -3.55
N MET A 75 6.97 -11.09 -2.85
CA MET A 75 8.30 -11.42 -3.39
C MET A 75 8.62 -12.92 -3.50
N PHE A 76 7.94 -13.79 -2.74
CA PHE A 76 8.32 -15.21 -2.61
C PHE A 76 7.39 -16.19 -3.36
N GLY A 77 6.60 -15.71 -4.33
CA GLY A 77 5.83 -16.58 -5.22
C GLY A 77 4.73 -17.38 -4.52
N TYR A 78 4.36 -18.56 -5.03
CA TYR A 78 3.22 -19.37 -4.54
C TYR A 78 3.42 -20.03 -3.16
N GLN A 79 4.62 -19.98 -2.59
CA GLN A 79 4.94 -20.72 -1.35
C GLN A 79 4.66 -19.90 -0.09
N VAL A 80 4.93 -18.59 -0.13
CA VAL A 80 4.72 -17.66 0.97
C VAL A 80 4.17 -16.36 0.38
N PHE A 81 2.94 -16.01 0.76
CA PHE A 81 2.26 -14.82 0.23
C PHE A 81 1.26 -14.26 1.24
N ALA A 82 0.95 -12.97 1.09
CA ALA A 82 -0.06 -12.30 1.88
C ALA A 82 -1.42 -12.37 1.14
N PHE A 83 -2.48 -12.61 1.91
CA PHE A 83 -3.85 -12.57 1.39
C PHE A 83 -4.77 -11.87 2.38
N ALA A 84 -5.88 -11.37 1.88
CA ALA A 84 -6.95 -10.80 2.67
C ALA A 84 -8.20 -11.67 2.57
N THR A 85 -9.07 -11.56 3.58
CA THR A 85 -10.41 -12.12 3.57
C THR A 85 -11.45 -11.01 3.68
N ASP A 86 -12.71 -11.36 3.39
CA ASP A 86 -13.87 -10.51 3.62
C ASP A 86 -13.81 -9.15 2.91
N LEU A 87 -13.20 -9.11 1.72
CA LEU A 87 -13.19 -7.93 0.84
C LEU A 87 -14.48 -7.87 0.02
N ARG A 88 -15.02 -6.67 -0.18
CA ARG A 88 -16.15 -6.45 -1.09
C ARG A 88 -15.66 -6.16 -2.50
N SER A 89 -16.32 -6.77 -3.49
CA SER A 89 -16.14 -6.47 -4.91
C SER A 89 -16.78 -5.12 -5.24
N TYR A 90 -16.03 -4.05 -5.01
CA TYR A 90 -16.39 -2.67 -5.28
C TYR A 90 -15.14 -1.97 -5.82
N GLU A 91 -15.29 -1.25 -6.93
CA GLU A 91 -14.21 -0.44 -7.51
C GLU A 91 -14.46 1.03 -7.15
N PRO A 92 -13.74 1.59 -6.16
CA PRO A 92 -13.91 2.99 -5.77
C PRO A 92 -13.40 3.93 -6.87
N GLU A 93 -13.96 5.14 -6.92
CA GLU A 93 -13.34 6.22 -7.68
C GLU A 93 -12.01 6.56 -7.01
N MET A 94 -10.93 6.53 -7.78
CA MET A 94 -9.60 6.80 -7.26
C MET A 94 -8.86 7.85 -8.08
N GLN A 95 -7.97 8.57 -7.41
CA GLN A 95 -6.99 9.44 -8.06
C GLN A 95 -5.64 9.27 -7.37
N PHE A 96 -4.57 9.16 -8.16
CA PHE A 96 -3.22 8.97 -7.64
C PHE A 96 -2.36 10.16 -8.05
N TYR A 97 -1.70 10.81 -7.10
CA TYR A 97 -0.68 11.83 -7.33
C TYR A 97 0.69 11.41 -6.77
N TYR A 98 1.74 11.83 -7.46
CA TYR A 98 3.08 11.91 -6.91
C TYR A 98 3.42 13.33 -6.54
N LEU A 99 3.98 13.52 -5.34
CA LEU A 99 4.43 14.82 -4.87
C LEU A 99 5.95 14.87 -4.79
N SER A 100 6.52 15.96 -5.30
CA SER A 100 7.96 16.24 -5.26
C SER A 100 8.23 17.65 -4.75
N TYR A 101 9.41 17.88 -4.19
CA TYR A 101 9.85 19.25 -3.84
C TYR A 101 10.15 20.12 -5.09
N SER A 102 10.30 19.52 -6.26
CA SER A 102 10.55 20.26 -7.50
C SER A 102 9.26 20.67 -8.20
N SER A 103 9.14 21.96 -8.52
CA SER A 103 8.06 22.51 -9.37
C SER A 103 8.10 21.98 -10.81
N ASP A 104 9.28 21.55 -11.26
CA ASP A 104 9.53 21.06 -12.62
C ASP A 104 9.21 19.58 -12.78
N ILE A 105 8.40 19.01 -11.87
CA ILE A 105 7.96 17.62 -11.92
C ILE A 105 7.36 17.26 -13.30
N LYS A 106 7.96 16.25 -13.91
CA LYS A 106 7.54 15.57 -15.14
C LYS A 106 7.17 14.11 -14.85
N ARG A 107 6.28 13.53 -15.68
CA ARG A 107 5.86 12.12 -15.58
C ARG A 107 7.03 11.14 -15.72
N GLU A 108 8.07 11.53 -16.43
CA GLU A 108 9.24 10.69 -16.73
C GLU A 108 10.26 10.61 -15.58
N HIS A 109 10.07 11.33 -14.47
CA HIS A 109 11.01 11.25 -13.36
C HIS A 109 10.94 9.91 -12.61
N PRO A 110 12.08 9.35 -12.17
CA PRO A 110 12.12 8.11 -11.41
C PRO A 110 11.35 8.22 -10.08
N VAL A 111 10.69 7.13 -9.68
CA VAL A 111 9.88 7.05 -8.43
C VAL A 111 10.66 7.43 -7.17
N TYR A 112 12.00 7.30 -7.19
CA TYR A 112 12.88 7.67 -6.08
C TYR A 112 12.91 9.19 -5.78
N PHE A 113 12.42 10.04 -6.69
CA PHE A 113 12.34 11.50 -6.50
C PHE A 113 10.98 11.97 -5.95
N PHE A 114 10.07 11.04 -5.65
CA PHE A 114 8.75 11.33 -5.09
C PHE A 114 8.70 10.93 -3.61
N PRO A 115 9.05 11.86 -2.71
CA PRO A 115 9.02 11.61 -1.27
C PRO A 115 7.62 11.28 -0.73
N LEU A 116 6.54 11.66 -1.43
CA LEU A 116 5.17 11.40 -0.99
C LEU A 116 4.27 10.96 -2.16
N LYS A 117 3.50 9.91 -1.93
CA LYS A 117 2.40 9.43 -2.78
C LYS A 117 1.07 9.85 -2.16
N MET A 118 0.11 10.22 -2.99
CA MET A 118 -1.25 10.55 -2.55
C MET A 118 -2.26 9.73 -3.34
N ILE A 119 -3.11 8.99 -2.64
CA ILE A 119 -4.17 8.18 -3.25
C ILE A 119 -5.49 8.60 -2.64
N PHE A 120 -6.36 9.20 -3.44
CA PHE A 120 -7.74 9.50 -3.08
C PHE A 120 -8.62 8.29 -3.40
N PHE A 121 -9.55 7.98 -2.51
CA PHE A 121 -10.56 6.95 -2.70
C PHE A 121 -11.80 7.28 -1.87
N ASP A 122 -12.97 7.29 -2.49
CA ASP A 122 -14.24 7.72 -1.88
C ASP A 122 -14.10 9.09 -1.18
N GLU A 123 -14.32 9.18 0.13
CA GLU A 123 -14.16 10.39 0.95
C GLU A 123 -12.85 10.41 1.76
N LYS A 124 -11.89 9.55 1.39
CA LYS A 124 -10.62 9.36 2.10
C LYS A 124 -9.40 9.56 1.20
N ALA A 125 -8.28 9.86 1.83
CA ALA A 125 -6.99 9.98 1.18
C ALA A 125 -5.92 9.23 1.97
N LEU A 126 -5.10 8.46 1.26
CA LEU A 126 -3.84 7.91 1.74
C LEU A 126 -2.70 8.84 1.32
N LEU A 127 -1.91 9.27 2.28
CA LEU A 127 -0.63 9.96 2.09
C LEU A 127 0.46 8.98 2.49
N TYR A 128 1.34 8.60 1.56
CA TYR A 128 2.34 7.57 1.80
C TYR A 128 3.74 8.11 1.51
N GLY A 129 4.54 8.28 2.56
CA GLY A 129 5.89 8.80 2.49
C GLY A 129 6.88 7.70 2.19
N LYS A 130 7.57 7.77 1.05
CA LYS A 130 8.63 6.82 0.69
C LYS A 130 9.98 7.47 0.93
N GLY A 131 10.64 7.14 2.04
CA GLY A 131 11.83 7.88 2.46
C GLY A 131 12.80 7.09 3.34
N GLN A 132 14.01 6.88 2.81
CA GLN A 132 15.13 6.17 3.42
C GLN A 132 15.80 6.99 4.53
N ILE A 133 15.29 6.91 5.75
CA ILE A 133 16.11 7.14 6.94
C ILE A 133 16.20 5.79 7.65
N ARG A 134 17.13 4.93 7.20
CA ARG A 134 17.54 3.79 8.02
C ARG A 134 18.20 4.36 9.27
N LYS A 135 17.45 4.51 10.36
CA LYS A 135 18.05 4.50 11.68
C LYS A 135 17.91 3.11 12.29
N LYS A 136 18.89 2.80 13.14
CA LYS A 136 19.15 1.47 13.68
C LYS A 136 18.21 1.30 14.86
N ILE A 137 17.12 0.55 14.68
CA ILE A 137 16.17 0.22 15.75
C ILE A 137 16.98 -0.12 17.00
N ASP A 138 16.81 0.67 18.06
CA ASP A 138 17.48 0.40 19.33
C ASP A 138 17.13 -1.04 19.72
N VAL A 139 18.15 -1.82 20.08
CA VAL A 139 18.05 -3.25 20.39
C VAL A 139 16.95 -3.50 21.44
N LYS A 140 16.70 -2.52 22.33
CA LYS A 140 15.65 -2.62 23.36
C LYS A 140 14.22 -2.71 22.82
N TYR A 141 13.95 -2.27 21.59
CA TYR A 141 12.61 -2.29 20.98
C TYR A 141 12.42 -3.39 19.93
N LYS A 142 13.42 -4.28 19.75
CA LYS A 142 13.32 -5.37 18.78
C LYS A 142 12.11 -6.28 19.07
N GLY A 143 11.16 -6.34 18.14
CA GLY A 143 9.96 -7.17 18.23
C GLY A 143 8.76 -6.55 18.98
N LYS A 144 8.86 -5.30 19.44
CA LYS A 144 7.73 -4.55 20.03
C LYS A 144 6.83 -3.97 18.94
N LYS A 145 5.56 -3.74 19.26
CA LYS A 145 4.64 -3.00 18.36
C LYS A 145 4.97 -1.50 18.43
N MET A 146 4.81 -0.75 17.34
CA MET A 146 5.19 0.68 17.30
C MET A 146 4.47 1.55 18.35
N LYS A 147 3.19 1.25 18.65
CA LYS A 147 2.45 1.92 19.72
C LYS A 147 3.03 1.72 21.13
N GLU A 148 3.86 0.69 21.30
CA GLU A 148 4.57 0.37 22.55
C GLU A 148 5.92 1.09 22.65
N ILE A 149 6.32 1.84 21.63
CA ILE A 149 7.54 2.66 21.61
C ILE A 149 7.13 4.12 21.86
N PRO A 150 7.75 4.82 22.82
CA PRO A 150 7.54 6.25 23.04
C PRO A 150 7.78 7.05 21.76
N ALA A 151 6.95 8.05 21.47
CA ALA A 151 6.95 8.75 20.18
C ALA A 151 8.29 9.42 19.83
N ASP A 152 9.00 9.92 20.84
CA ASP A 152 10.34 10.52 20.76
C ASP A 152 11.45 9.49 20.53
N GLU A 153 11.21 8.23 20.90
CA GLU A 153 12.11 7.09 20.71
C GLU A 153 11.74 6.25 19.48
N ARG A 154 10.63 6.58 18.81
CA ARG A 154 10.28 6.02 17.51
C ARG A 154 11.28 6.55 16.49
N GLU A 155 12.25 5.72 16.15
CA GLU A 155 12.93 5.89 14.88
C GLU A 155 11.89 5.66 13.78
N TYR A 156 11.56 6.70 13.00
CA TYR A 156 10.60 6.58 11.91
C TYR A 156 10.97 5.38 11.04
N PRO A 157 10.14 4.33 11.02
CA PRO A 157 10.41 3.20 10.16
C PRO A 157 10.29 3.65 8.70
N PHE A 158 11.01 2.91 7.88
CA PHE A 158 10.84 2.90 6.44
C PHE A 158 9.34 2.90 6.09
N GLU A 159 8.90 3.93 5.38
CA GLU A 159 7.55 4.08 4.81
C GLU A 159 6.41 4.39 5.81
N HIS A 160 6.34 5.65 6.24
CA HIS A 160 5.27 6.23 7.05
C HIS A 160 4.06 6.65 6.21
N TYR A 161 2.87 6.60 6.76
CA TYR A 161 1.65 6.97 6.04
C TYR A 161 0.56 7.57 6.92
N TRP A 162 -0.33 8.35 6.30
CA TRP A 162 -1.53 8.90 6.91
C TRP A 162 -2.77 8.52 6.10
N ILE A 163 -3.86 8.21 6.78
CA ILE A 163 -5.18 8.05 6.20
C ILE A 163 -6.07 9.14 6.78
N CYS A 164 -6.52 10.04 5.92
CA CYS A 164 -7.30 11.21 6.30
C CYS A 164 -8.67 11.20 5.62
N ASN A 165 -9.64 11.85 6.24
CA ASN A 165 -10.80 12.33 5.50
C ASN A 165 -10.35 13.50 4.62
N TYR A 166 -10.91 13.62 3.42
CA TYR A 166 -10.61 14.76 2.56
C TYR A 166 -11.87 15.42 2.02
N ILE A 167 -11.78 16.73 1.80
CA ILE A 167 -12.79 17.51 1.11
C ILE A 167 -12.10 18.23 -0.05
N SER A 168 -12.61 18.04 -1.26
CA SER A 168 -12.12 18.69 -2.48
C SER A 168 -13.11 19.73 -2.97
N THR A 169 -12.66 20.97 -3.10
CA THR A 169 -13.41 22.04 -3.75
C THR A 169 -12.89 22.25 -5.17
N LYS A 170 -13.44 23.23 -5.89
CA LYS A 170 -12.94 23.62 -7.21
C LYS A 170 -11.45 23.99 -7.18
N ASP A 171 -11.01 24.64 -6.10
CA ASP A 171 -9.70 25.30 -6.05
C ASP A 171 -8.74 24.67 -5.02
N SER A 172 -9.25 23.91 -4.05
CA SER A 172 -8.44 23.41 -2.93
C SER A 172 -8.83 22.01 -2.48
N MET A 173 -7.94 21.36 -1.73
CA MET A 173 -8.20 20.11 -1.01
C MET A 173 -7.72 20.26 0.42
N THR A 174 -8.59 19.92 1.36
CA THR A 174 -8.32 19.98 2.81
C THR A 174 -8.43 18.58 3.39
N PHE A 175 -7.52 18.26 4.32
CA PHE A 175 -7.40 16.96 4.95
C PHE A 175 -7.67 17.12 6.45
N SER A 176 -8.36 16.15 7.04
CA SER A 176 -8.72 16.20 8.46
C SER A 176 -8.87 14.80 9.04
N SER A 177 -8.91 14.71 10.38
CA SER A 177 -9.11 13.45 11.10
C SER A 177 -8.12 12.36 10.66
N CYS A 178 -6.84 12.73 10.58
CA CYS A 178 -5.80 11.85 10.07
C CYS A 178 -5.41 10.78 11.10
N LEU A 179 -5.32 9.55 10.63
CA LEU A 179 -4.69 8.44 11.34
C LEU A 179 -3.33 8.18 10.70
N ALA A 180 -2.28 8.21 11.52
CA ALA A 180 -0.93 7.89 11.12
C ALA A 180 -0.62 6.42 11.41
N GLY A 181 0.22 5.84 10.57
CA GLY A 181 0.75 4.50 10.74
C GLY A 181 2.09 4.34 10.03
N ASP A 182 2.71 3.21 10.30
CA ASP A 182 4.01 2.85 9.76
C ASP A 182 3.91 1.49 9.08
N ARG A 183 4.55 1.31 7.91
CA ARG A 183 4.58 -0.01 7.29
C ARG A 183 5.34 -0.98 8.19
N ARG A 184 4.68 -2.08 8.57
CA ARG A 184 5.34 -3.13 9.37
C ARG A 184 6.47 -3.77 8.58
N ASN A 185 7.67 -3.73 9.16
CA ASN A 185 8.79 -4.59 8.75
C ASN A 185 9.11 -5.55 9.89
N GLN A 186 8.85 -6.84 9.72
CA GLN A 186 9.46 -7.87 10.59
C GLN A 186 10.54 -8.58 9.81
N GLU A 187 11.79 -8.14 9.99
CA GLU A 187 12.95 -8.92 9.58
C GLU A 187 13.02 -10.18 10.45
N ALA A 188 12.82 -11.34 9.84
CA ALA A 188 13.07 -12.63 10.47
C ALA A 188 14.50 -13.10 10.16
N ALA A 189 15.00 -14.06 10.94
CA ALA A 189 16.31 -14.66 10.69
C ALA A 189 16.39 -15.42 9.35
N ASP A 190 15.27 -15.97 8.87
CA ASP A 190 15.13 -16.54 7.52
C ASP A 190 14.31 -15.58 6.63
N PRO A 191 14.87 -15.05 5.53
CA PRO A 191 14.18 -14.16 4.60
C PRO A 191 12.85 -14.69 4.06
N ARG A 192 12.70 -16.01 3.90
CA ARG A 192 11.45 -16.66 3.45
C ARG A 192 10.36 -16.61 4.52
N THR A 193 10.75 -16.33 5.74
CA THR A 193 9.87 -16.22 6.90
C THR A 193 9.71 -14.77 7.37
N SER A 194 10.47 -13.86 6.76
CA SER A 194 10.35 -12.41 6.96
C SER A 194 9.00 -11.94 6.47
N PHE A 195 8.43 -11.02 7.21
CA PHE A 195 7.16 -10.42 6.85
C PHE A 195 7.42 -9.38 5.76
N TYR A 196 7.03 -9.70 4.53
CA TYR A 196 7.02 -8.75 3.44
C TYR A 196 5.68 -8.84 2.74
N TYR A 197 4.81 -7.88 3.02
CA TYR A 197 3.51 -7.76 2.38
C TYR A 197 3.46 -6.45 1.59
N PRO A 198 2.76 -6.41 0.44
CA PRO A 198 2.37 -5.18 -0.24
C PRO A 198 1.63 -4.25 0.72
N PHE A 199 1.84 -2.94 0.62
CA PHE A 199 1.29 -2.01 1.59
C PHE A 199 -0.24 -2.16 1.79
N VAL A 200 -0.63 -2.42 3.04
CA VAL A 200 -2.02 -2.40 3.54
C VAL A 200 -2.02 -1.79 4.95
N PRO A 201 -2.92 -0.84 5.24
CA PRO A 201 -3.04 -0.25 6.56
C PRO A 201 -3.74 -1.19 7.54
N ILE A 202 -3.13 -1.38 8.71
CA ILE A 202 -3.62 -2.28 9.77
C ILE A 202 -4.15 -1.45 10.93
N VAL A 203 -5.42 -1.63 11.29
CA VAL A 203 -6.16 -0.82 12.27
C VAL A 203 -5.42 -0.74 13.61
N GLU A 204 -4.86 -1.86 14.08
CA GLU A 204 -4.22 -1.96 15.39
C GLU A 204 -2.90 -1.19 15.51
N ASP A 205 -2.36 -0.74 14.38
CA ASP A 205 -1.12 0.04 14.29
C ASP A 205 -1.39 1.53 14.07
N LEU A 206 -2.64 1.93 13.81
CA LEU A 206 -2.99 3.32 13.57
C LEU A 206 -3.11 4.10 14.88
N SER A 207 -2.62 5.32 14.86
CA SER A 207 -2.81 6.31 15.93
C SER A 207 -3.25 7.65 15.35
N LYS A 208 -4.00 8.43 16.11
CA LYS A 208 -4.29 9.81 15.74
C LYS A 208 -2.98 10.60 15.66
N ASP A 209 -2.90 11.46 14.65
CA ASP A 209 -1.82 12.43 14.49
C ASP A 209 -2.47 13.80 14.31
N ASP A 210 -2.58 14.52 15.42
CA ASP A 210 -3.23 15.82 15.47
C ASP A 210 -2.30 16.96 14.99
N GLU A 211 -1.00 16.68 14.82
CA GLU A 211 0.00 17.65 14.39
C GLU A 211 0.18 17.65 12.86
N PHE A 212 -0.12 16.52 12.20
CA PHE A 212 -0.01 16.42 10.76
C PHE A 212 -1.00 17.35 10.03
N SER A 213 -0.45 18.29 9.27
CA SER A 213 -1.21 19.22 8.45
C SER A 213 -0.73 19.18 7.01
N ILE A 214 -1.69 19.08 6.10
CA ILE A 214 -1.48 19.22 4.67
C ILE A 214 -2.62 20.03 4.06
N GLN A 215 -2.26 21.03 3.25
CA GLN A 215 -3.22 21.81 2.49
C GLN A 215 -2.78 21.85 1.03
N CYS A 216 -3.68 21.47 0.12
CA CYS A 216 -3.36 21.46 -1.30
C CYS A 216 -4.23 22.44 -2.09
N ASN A 217 -3.63 23.12 -3.05
CA ASN A 217 -4.30 23.99 -4.00
C ASN A 217 -4.17 23.40 -5.41
N LYS A 218 -5.24 23.49 -6.19
CA LYS A 218 -5.26 23.08 -7.60
C LYS A 218 -4.72 24.22 -8.46
N MET A 219 -3.83 23.92 -9.40
CA MET A 219 -3.27 24.93 -10.29
C MET A 219 -4.29 25.31 -11.38
N ILE A 220 -4.48 26.61 -11.61
CA ILE A 220 -5.37 27.10 -12.67
C ILE A 220 -4.90 26.58 -14.03
N ASN A 221 -5.81 26.03 -14.83
CA ASN A 221 -5.55 25.46 -16.16
C ASN A 221 -4.52 24.32 -16.17
N SER A 222 -4.37 23.57 -15.07
CA SER A 222 -3.49 22.41 -14.99
C SER A 222 -4.10 21.33 -14.10
N GLU A 223 -3.74 20.07 -14.36
CA GLU A 223 -4.08 18.96 -13.45
C GLU A 223 -3.10 18.88 -12.26
N LYS A 224 -2.08 19.75 -12.22
CA LYS A 224 -1.11 19.82 -11.14
C LYS A 224 -1.73 20.38 -9.86
N ILE A 225 -1.19 19.93 -8.74
CA ILE A 225 -1.53 20.44 -7.41
C ILE A 225 -0.26 20.97 -6.73
N VAL A 226 -0.43 21.89 -5.79
CA VAL A 226 0.63 22.35 -4.89
C VAL A 226 0.15 22.12 -3.48
N CYS A 227 0.89 21.33 -2.71
CA CYS A 227 0.58 20.99 -1.34
C CYS A 227 1.62 21.61 -0.42
N ASP A 228 1.15 22.29 0.62
CA ASP A 228 1.98 22.61 1.78
C ASP A 228 1.94 21.40 2.72
N VAL A 229 3.07 20.74 2.90
CA VAL A 229 3.25 19.57 3.78
C VAL A 229 4.26 19.96 4.85
N ASN A 230 3.79 20.17 6.08
CA ASN A 230 4.63 20.63 7.20
C ASN A 230 5.52 21.84 6.82
N GLU A 231 4.90 22.90 6.29
CA GLU A 231 5.54 24.17 5.90
C GLU A 231 6.49 24.07 4.69
N LYS A 232 6.43 22.97 3.94
CA LYS A 232 7.19 22.77 2.71
C LYS A 232 6.26 22.57 1.52
N ALA A 233 6.45 23.41 0.50
CA ALA A 233 5.75 23.27 -0.76
C ALA A 233 6.21 22.01 -1.51
N MET A 234 5.24 21.20 -1.92
CA MET A 234 5.41 20.02 -2.76
C MET A 234 4.45 20.10 -3.94
N TYR A 235 4.94 19.75 -5.12
CA TYR A 235 4.22 19.83 -6.38
C TYR A 235 3.76 18.45 -6.79
N GLY A 236 2.46 18.31 -6.97
CA GLY A 236 1.80 17.06 -7.30
C GLY A 236 1.46 16.94 -8.78
N LEU A 237 1.66 15.75 -9.34
CA LEU A 237 1.28 15.39 -10.69
C LEU A 237 0.39 14.14 -10.68
N PRO A 238 -0.79 14.15 -11.31
CA PRO A 238 -1.64 12.97 -11.36
C PRO A 238 -1.06 11.90 -12.27
N LEU A 239 -1.25 10.64 -11.86
CA LEU A 239 -0.89 9.46 -12.62
C LEU A 239 -2.08 8.91 -13.39
N SER A 240 -1.80 8.39 -14.58
CA SER A 240 -2.80 7.66 -15.35
C SER A 240 -3.14 6.32 -14.69
N LYS A 241 -4.38 5.83 -14.87
CA LYS A 241 -4.86 4.58 -14.26
C LYS A 241 -3.98 3.37 -14.59
N SER A 242 -3.40 3.33 -15.80
CA SER A 242 -2.48 2.27 -16.24
C SER A 242 -1.15 2.24 -15.46
N GLU A 243 -0.80 3.34 -14.80
CA GLU A 243 0.43 3.47 -14.02
C GLU A 243 0.22 3.17 -12.53
N TRP A 244 -1.02 3.22 -12.03
CA TRP A 244 -1.30 3.05 -10.59
C TRP A 244 -0.72 1.75 -10.03
N TRP A 245 -0.80 0.65 -10.78
CA TRP A 245 -0.35 -0.67 -10.33
C TRP A 245 1.16 -0.74 -10.15
N ARG A 246 1.93 -0.14 -11.07
CA ARG A 246 3.40 -0.08 -10.98
C ARG A 246 3.87 0.82 -9.85
N ASN A 247 2.98 1.70 -9.39
CA ASN A 247 3.26 2.78 -8.47
C ASN A 247 2.53 2.62 -7.14
N TRP A 248 1.82 1.50 -6.94
CA TRP A 248 1.19 1.19 -5.66
C TRP A 248 2.25 1.22 -4.54
N PRO A 249 1.92 1.74 -3.34
CA PRO A 249 2.82 1.74 -2.19
C PRO A 249 3.43 0.36 -1.86
#